data_AF-A0A3D1Q9Y2-F1
#
_entry.id   AF-A0A3D1Q9Y2-F1
#
_cell.length_a   1.000
_cell.length_b   1.000
_cell.length_c   1.000
_cell.angle_alpha   90.00
_cell.angle_beta   90.00
_cell.angle_gamma   90.00
#
_symmetry.space_group_name_H-M   'P 1'
#
loop_
_entity.id
_entity.type
_entity.pdbx_description
1 polymer ?
#
loop_
_entity_poly.entity_id
_entity_poly.type
_entity_poly.pdbx_seq_one_letter_code
_entity_poly.pdbx_strand_id
1 'polypeptide(L)'
;REIEVDAVCDGSEVLIPGIMQHIERAGVHSGDSMAVFPAHSLSDFIRDKVVDYTIRLALELKVKGLINIQFVEYEDELYVLEVNPRSSRTVPFVSKATGVPWAKVATRIMLGM
;
A
#
# COMPACT_ATOMS: atom_id res chain seq x y z
N ARG A 1 -14.13 -6.12 -1.61
CA ARG A 1 -13.08 -6.19 -2.65
C ARG A 1 -11.72 -6.05 -1.98
N GLU A 2 -10.67 -6.60 -2.57
CA GLU A 2 -9.30 -6.48 -2.03
C GLU A 2 -8.62 -5.20 -2.53
N ILE A 3 -7.90 -4.56 -1.63
CA ILE A 3 -7.16 -3.31 -1.86
C ILE A 3 -5.75 -3.52 -1.34
N GLU A 4 -4.75 -3.09 -2.10
CA GLU A 4 -3.34 -3.19 -1.72
C GLU A 4 -2.68 -1.82 -1.80
N VAL A 5 -1.85 -1.51 -0.80
CA VAL A 5 -1.09 -0.26 -0.75
C VAL A 5 0.36 -0.58 -0.46
N ASP A 6 1.25 -0.11 -1.33
CA ASP A 6 2.65 0.06 -1.00
C ASP A 6 2.88 1.50 -0.54
N ALA A 7 3.67 1.68 0.51
CA ALA A 7 4.10 2.98 0.99
C ALA A 7 5.55 2.95 1.46
N VAL A 8 6.15 4.13 1.59
CA VAL A 8 7.46 4.31 2.21
C VAL A 8 7.33 5.28 3.38
N CYS A 9 7.98 4.98 4.49
CA CYS A 9 7.98 5.80 5.71
C CYS A 9 9.40 6.12 6.13
N ASP A 10 9.68 7.36 6.53
CA ASP A 10 10.98 7.75 7.10
C ASP A 10 11.03 7.70 8.65
N GLY A 11 9.91 7.35 9.26
CA GLY A 11 9.67 7.35 10.70
C GLY A 11 8.81 8.51 11.19
N SER A 12 8.54 9.50 10.33
CA SER A 12 7.68 10.66 10.63
C SER A 12 6.67 10.96 9.53
N GLU A 13 7.07 10.80 8.28
CA GLU A 13 6.23 11.03 7.10
C GLU A 13 6.06 9.73 6.32
N VAL A 14 4.87 9.57 5.74
CA VAL A 14 4.48 8.39 4.98
C VAL A 14 4.08 8.84 3.59
N LEU A 15 4.78 8.32 2.58
CA LEU A 15 4.51 8.61 1.18
C LEU A 15 3.83 7.40 0.53
N ILE A 16 2.65 7.64 -0.04
CA ILE A 16 1.80 6.64 -0.68
C ILE A 16 1.78 6.91 -2.20
N PRO A 17 2.47 6.12 -3.05
CA PRO A 17 2.45 6.28 -4.51
C PRO A 17 1.07 6.20 -5.15
N GLY A 18 0.16 5.44 -4.54
CA GLY A 18 -1.19 5.23 -5.01
C GLY A 18 -1.77 3.95 -4.41
N ILE A 19 -3.06 3.73 -4.68
CA ILE A 19 -3.81 2.58 -4.16
C ILE A 19 -4.06 1.62 -5.31
N MET A 20 -3.76 0.33 -5.09
CA MET A 20 -4.08 -0.75 -6.03
C MET A 20 -5.43 -1.37 -5.66
N GLN A 21 -6.26 -1.60 -6.67
CA GLN A 21 -7.55 -2.28 -6.51
C GLN A 21 -7.50 -3.62 -7.24
N HIS A 22 -7.80 -4.71 -6.53
CA HIS A 22 -7.90 -6.03 -7.15
C HIS A 22 -9.21 -6.13 -7.96
N ILE A 23 -9.16 -6.78 -9.12
CA ILE A 23 -10.29 -6.98 -10.04
C ILE A 23 -11.19 -8.10 -9.51
N GLU A 24 -10.58 -9.15 -8.97
CA GLU A 24 -11.28 -10.28 -8.40
C GLU A 24 -11.97 -9.91 -7.08
N ARG A 25 -12.99 -10.70 -6.71
CA ARG A 25 -13.63 -10.58 -5.39
C ARG A 25 -12.69 -11.13 -4.31
N ALA A 26 -12.84 -10.61 -3.09
CA ALA A 26 -12.02 -11.03 -1.95
C ALA A 26 -12.10 -12.55 -1.73
N GLY A 27 -10.95 -13.19 -1.51
CA GLY A 27 -10.83 -14.64 -1.31
C GLY A 27 -10.11 -15.42 -2.40
N VAL A 28 -9.62 -14.76 -3.46
CA VAL A 28 -8.63 -15.32 -4.39
C VAL A 28 -7.24 -14.99 -3.86
N HIS A 29 -6.29 -15.93 -3.92
CA HIS A 29 -4.94 -15.67 -3.39
C HIS A 29 -4.32 -14.46 -4.10
N SER A 30 -3.82 -13.49 -3.32
CA SER A 30 -3.32 -12.21 -3.85
C SER A 30 -2.27 -12.40 -4.94
N GLY A 31 -1.46 -13.47 -4.90
CA GLY A 31 -0.48 -13.83 -5.93
C GLY A 31 -1.03 -13.95 -7.36
N ASP A 32 -2.25 -14.46 -7.54
CA ASP A 32 -2.87 -14.75 -8.84
C ASP A 32 -3.93 -13.72 -9.25
N SER A 33 -4.19 -12.75 -8.38
CA SER A 33 -5.14 -11.65 -8.64
C SER A 33 -4.59 -10.64 -9.65
N MET A 34 -5.48 -10.13 -10.49
CA MET A 34 -5.21 -8.99 -11.34
C MET A 34 -5.54 -7.71 -10.56
N ALA A 35 -4.65 -6.73 -10.59
CA ALA A 35 -4.86 -5.44 -9.93
C ALA A 35 -4.77 -4.28 -10.92
N VAL A 36 -5.51 -3.22 -10.61
CA VAL A 36 -5.52 -1.95 -11.35
C VAL A 36 -4.87 -0.86 -10.49
N PHE A 37 -4.01 -0.07 -11.12
CA PHE A 37 -3.36 1.09 -10.52
C PHE A 37 -3.42 2.29 -11.47
N PRO A 38 -3.88 3.47 -11.00
CA PRO A 38 -4.52 3.70 -9.70
C PRO A 38 -5.88 3.01 -9.62
N ALA A 39 -6.39 2.81 -8.40
CA ALA A 39 -7.72 2.26 -8.16
C ALA A 39 -8.81 2.99 -8.96
N HIS A 40 -9.71 2.24 -9.58
CA HIS A 40 -10.67 2.78 -10.56
C HIS A 40 -12.02 3.16 -9.94
N SER A 41 -12.52 2.40 -8.96
CA SER A 41 -13.89 2.52 -8.46
C SER A 41 -14.02 2.56 -6.94
N LEU A 42 -12.99 3.05 -6.24
CA LEU A 42 -13.08 3.34 -4.80
C LEU A 42 -13.79 4.66 -4.57
N SER A 43 -14.74 4.66 -3.62
CA SER A 43 -15.34 5.89 -3.10
C SER A 43 -14.29 6.74 -2.39
N ASP A 44 -14.52 8.05 -2.33
CA ASP A 44 -13.60 8.97 -1.64
C ASP A 44 -13.48 8.62 -0.15
N PHE A 45 -14.59 8.19 0.48
CA PHE A 45 -14.60 7.73 1.87
C PHE A 45 -13.68 6.52 2.13
N ILE A 46 -13.73 5.51 1.26
CA ILE A 46 -12.85 4.34 1.40
C ILE A 46 -11.40 4.73 1.11
N ARG A 47 -11.16 5.57 0.10
CA ARG A 47 -9.83 6.09 -0.22
C ARG A 47 -9.20 6.82 0.96
N ASP A 48 -9.95 7.69 1.61
CA ASP A 48 -9.48 8.45 2.77
C ASP A 48 -9.19 7.53 3.96
N LYS A 49 -10.04 6.53 4.22
CA LYS A 49 -9.78 5.49 5.24
C LYS A 49 -8.50 4.69 4.94
N VAL A 50 -8.28 4.31 3.68
CA VAL A 50 -7.06 3.59 3.26
C VAL A 50 -5.81 4.44 3.54
N VAL A 51 -5.85 5.73 3.23
CA VAL A 51 -4.74 6.67 3.49
C VAL A 51 -4.51 6.84 5.00
N ASP A 52 -5.57 7.13 5.78
CA ASP A 52 -5.47 7.28 7.24
C ASP A 52 -4.87 6.04 7.90
N TYR A 53 -5.40 4.86 7.57
CA TYR A 53 -4.95 3.60 8.18
C TYR A 53 -3.50 3.29 7.78
N THR A 54 -3.12 3.55 6.53
CA THR A 54 -1.74 3.36 6.07
C THR A 54 -0.77 4.24 6.86
N ILE A 55 -1.10 5.52 7.05
CA ILE A 55 -0.26 6.46 7.81
C ILE A 55 -0.15 6.00 9.27
N ARG A 56 -1.27 5.73 9.92
CA ARG A 56 -1.30 5.31 11.33
C ARG A 56 -0.52 4.03 11.57
N LEU A 57 -0.69 3.02 10.71
CA LEU A 57 0.01 1.74 10.81
C LEU A 57 1.51 1.90 10.59
N ALA A 58 1.94 2.66 9.58
CA ALA A 58 3.36 2.86 9.30
C ALA A 58 4.08 3.59 10.45
N LEU A 59 3.44 4.59 11.06
CA LEU A 59 4.01 5.34 12.18
C LEU A 59 4.01 4.52 13.48
N GLU A 60 2.91 3.84 13.80
CA GLU A 60 2.80 3.03 15.03
C GLU A 60 3.78 1.85 15.01
N LEU A 61 3.97 1.23 13.84
CA LEU A 61 4.96 0.16 13.64
C LEU A 61 6.40 0.68 13.49
N LYS A 62 6.61 2.00 13.56
CA LYS A 62 7.93 2.67 13.47
C LYS A 62 8.70 2.25 12.21
N VAL A 63 8.00 2.14 11.09
CA VAL A 63 8.58 1.74 9.82
C VAL A 63 9.62 2.77 9.38
N LYS A 64 10.78 2.28 8.95
CA LYS A 64 11.79 3.06 8.21
C LYS A 64 12.13 2.32 6.92
N GLY A 65 11.55 2.75 5.82
CA GLY A 65 11.59 2.06 4.53
C GLY A 65 10.20 1.66 4.05
N LEU A 66 10.09 0.51 3.36
CA LEU A 66 8.84 0.08 2.72
C LEU A 66 7.90 -0.64 3.68
N ILE A 67 6.61 -0.44 3.46
CA ILE A 67 5.51 -1.18 4.08
C ILE A 67 4.48 -1.49 2.98
N ASN A 68 3.91 -2.69 3.05
CA ASN A 68 2.79 -3.11 2.23
C ASN A 68 1.62 -3.48 3.14
N ILE A 69 0.42 -3.04 2.78
CA ILE A 69 -0.79 -3.28 3.55
C ILE A 69 -1.86 -3.81 2.61
N GLN A 70 -2.53 -4.87 3.04
CA GLN A 70 -3.69 -5.42 2.34
C GLN A 70 -4.93 -5.15 3.15
N PHE A 71 -5.96 -4.66 2.47
CA PHE A 71 -7.26 -4.36 3.05
C PHE A 71 -8.37 -5.11 2.30
N VAL A 72 -9.50 -5.27 2.98
CA VAL A 72 -10.78 -5.66 2.37
C VAL A 72 -11.80 -4.58 2.65
N GLU A 73 -12.44 -4.10 1.59
CA GLU A 73 -13.67 -3.32 1.68
C GLU A 73 -14.86 -4.28 1.63
N TYR A 74 -15.73 -4.24 2.63
CA TYR A 74 -16.98 -5.00 2.69
C TYR A 74 -18.08 -4.11 3.28
N GLU A 75 -19.21 -3.98 2.57
CA GLU A 75 -20.35 -3.13 2.97
C GLU A 75 -19.93 -1.70 3.37
N ASP A 76 -19.16 -1.04 2.51
CA ASP A 76 -18.61 0.33 2.71
C ASP A 76 -17.74 0.51 3.97
N GLU A 77 -17.29 -0.60 4.56
CA GLU A 77 -16.33 -0.62 5.66
C GLU A 77 -14.99 -1.21 5.24
N LEU A 78 -13.92 -0.61 5.77
CA LEU A 78 -12.54 -0.99 5.45
C LEU A 78 -11.93 -1.79 6.60
N TYR A 79 -11.46 -3.00 6.29
CA TYR A 79 -10.82 -3.92 7.22
C TYR A 79 -9.37 -4.15 6.81
N VAL A 80 -8.46 -4.19 7.80
CA VAL A 80 -7.07 -4.58 7.58
C VAL A 80 -6.98 -6.10 7.54
N LEU A 81 -6.41 -6.67 6.48
CA LEU A 81 -6.11 -8.10 6.42
C LEU A 81 -4.74 -8.41 7.01
N GLU A 82 -3.70 -7.78 6.45
CA GLU A 82 -2.32 -7.98 6.87
C GLU A 82 -1.47 -6.73 6.62
N VAL A 83 -0.39 -6.64 7.40
CA VAL A 83 0.61 -5.58 7.29
C VAL A 83 1.98 -6.24 7.19
N ASN A 84 2.69 -5.92 6.12
CA ASN A 84 4.04 -6.41 5.84
C ASN A 84 5.01 -5.23 5.91
N PRO A 85 5.78 -5.04 7.00
CA PRO A 85 6.77 -3.95 7.13
C PRO A 85 8.05 -4.28 6.34
N ARG A 86 7.89 -4.54 5.04
CA ARG A 86 8.93 -4.90 4.08
C ARG A 86 8.44 -4.60 2.66
N SER A 87 9.34 -4.75 1.69
CA SER A 87 8.95 -4.72 0.27
C SER A 87 7.94 -5.83 -0.05
N SER A 88 6.95 -5.48 -0.87
CA SER A 88 6.06 -6.42 -1.55
C SER A 88 6.64 -6.80 -2.92
N ARG A 89 5.90 -7.67 -3.62
CA ARG A 89 6.14 -8.03 -5.04
C ARG A 89 5.68 -6.94 -6.02
N THR A 90 4.84 -6.00 -5.57
CA THR A 90 4.22 -4.95 -6.39
C THR A 90 5.08 -3.68 -6.46
N VAL A 91 6.03 -3.48 -5.53
CA VAL A 91 6.99 -2.35 -5.54
C VAL A 91 7.71 -2.13 -6.89
N PRO A 92 8.22 -3.16 -7.62
CA PRO A 92 8.80 -2.96 -8.94
C PRO A 92 7.81 -2.41 -9.97
N PHE A 93 6.56 -2.89 -9.94
CA PHE A 93 5.48 -2.38 -10.80
C PHE A 93 5.18 -0.92 -10.47
N VAL A 94 4.97 -0.60 -9.19
CA VAL A 94 4.71 0.76 -8.71
C VAL A 94 5.85 1.70 -9.10
N SER A 95 7.10 1.24 -9.02
CA SER A 95 8.27 2.03 -9.45
C SER A 95 8.24 2.37 -10.94
N LYS A 96 7.80 1.43 -11.79
CA LYS A 96 7.67 1.68 -13.23
C LYS A 96 6.47 2.56 -13.55
N ALA A 97 5.34 2.36 -12.87
CA ALA A 97 4.13 3.15 -13.07
C ALA A 97 4.31 4.62 -12.65
N THR A 98 5.07 4.88 -11.58
CA THR A 98 5.29 6.23 -11.03
C THR A 98 6.57 6.89 -11.52
N GLY A 99 7.51 6.14 -12.10
CA GLY A 99 8.85 6.63 -12.46
C GLY A 99 9.80 6.83 -11.26
N VAL A 100 9.37 6.50 -10.04
CA VAL A 100 10.17 6.66 -8.81
C VAL A 100 10.83 5.34 -8.44
N PRO A 101 12.16 5.30 -8.16
CA PRO A 101 12.83 4.07 -7.75
C PRO A 101 12.61 3.79 -6.25
N TRP A 102 11.41 3.32 -5.87
CA TRP A 102 10.98 3.17 -4.47
C TRP A 102 11.93 2.34 -3.60
N ALA A 103 12.45 1.23 -4.12
CA ALA A 103 13.43 0.42 -3.39
C ALA A 103 14.68 1.24 -3.03
N LYS A 104 15.17 2.09 -3.95
CA LYS A 104 16.32 2.97 -3.71
C LYS A 104 16.00 4.06 -2.69
N VAL A 105 14.79 4.63 -2.76
CA VAL A 105 14.32 5.63 -1.77
C VAL A 105 14.30 5.01 -0.38
N ALA A 106 13.71 3.82 -0.24
CA ALA A 106 13.65 3.10 1.02
C ALA A 106 15.03 2.74 1.57
N THR A 107 15.98 2.31 0.71
CA THR A 107 17.36 2.06 1.14
C THR A 107 18.02 3.33 1.68
N ARG A 108 17.81 4.50 1.07
CA ARG A 108 18.37 5.77 1.56
C ARG A 108 17.83 6.13 2.93
N ILE A 109 16.52 5.98 3.14
CA ILE A 109 15.87 6.15 4.44
C ILE A 109 16.47 5.21 5.50
N MET A 110 16.61 3.93 5.19
CA MET A 110 17.19 2.94 6.12
C MET A 110 18.64 3.27 6.49
N LEU A 111 19.38 3.95 5.62
CA LEU A 111 20.75 4.41 5.86
C LEU A 111 20.82 5.80 6.54
N GLY A 112 19.69 6.47 6.77
CA GLY A 112 19.62 7.81 7.38
C GLY A 112 20.03 8.96 6.46
N MET A 113 19.83 8.80 5.14
CA MET A 113 20.16 9.81 4.12
C MET A 113 18.97 10.66 3.71
#